data_AF-A0A1Y0IJE9-F1
#
_entry.id   AF-A0A1Y0IJE9-F1
#
_cell.length_a   1.000
_cell.length_b   1.000
_cell.length_c   1.000
_cell.angle_alpha   90.00
_cell.angle_beta   90.00
_cell.angle_gamma   90.00
#
_symmetry.space_group_name_H-M   'P 1'
#
loop_
_entity.id
_entity.type
_entity.pdbx_description
1 polymer ?
#
loop_
_entity_poly.entity_id
_entity_poly.type
_entity_poly.pdbx_seq_one_letter_code
_entity_poly.pdbx_strand_id
1 'polypeptide(L)'
;MFRGKATPSCAGVAFVHLRRDGKMEGAVRVTVWSRQRQKNGERQTFQTEAEGKLYVKGESIYISYRESDEAGLGSTLTTMRVQGQEMTLIRQGETTMRQVLVKGQEQRGSYNTPYGPFELVTRTSKLVLNVNEQGGRIEAVYNLRLAGEKSRMELVVNVTPLVPA
;
A
#
# COMPACT_ATOMS: atom_id res chain seq x y z
N MET A 1 -48.21 -30.30 -6.69
CA MET A 1 -47.70 -29.62 -5.47
C MET A 1 -46.20 -29.43 -5.60
N PHE A 2 -45.67 -28.41 -4.92
CA PHE A 2 -44.51 -27.60 -5.29
C PHE A 2 -43.14 -28.29 -5.37
N ARG A 3 -42.34 -27.79 -6.32
CA ARG A 3 -40.89 -28.01 -6.48
C ARG A 3 -40.14 -27.51 -5.24
N GLY A 4 -39.33 -28.37 -4.61
CA GLY A 4 -38.30 -27.96 -3.66
C GLY A 4 -37.12 -27.32 -4.40
N LYS A 5 -37.08 -25.98 -4.43
CA LYS A 5 -35.87 -25.25 -4.81
C LYS A 5 -34.89 -25.33 -3.64
N ALA A 6 -33.73 -25.95 -3.88
CA ALA A 6 -32.55 -25.72 -3.07
C ALA A 6 -32.19 -24.24 -3.13
N THR A 7 -32.11 -23.58 -1.98
CA THR A 7 -31.54 -22.25 -1.84
C THR A 7 -30.02 -22.37 -1.83
N PRO A 8 -29.28 -21.67 -2.71
CA PRO A 8 -27.90 -21.35 -2.39
C PRO A 8 -27.91 -20.20 -1.39
N SER A 9 -27.59 -20.56 -0.15
CA SER A 9 -27.09 -19.67 0.90
C SER A 9 -25.72 -19.12 0.49
N CYS A 10 -25.40 -17.92 0.98
CA CYS A 10 -24.16 -17.15 0.78
C CYS A 10 -24.02 -16.35 -0.53
N ALA A 11 -24.83 -15.30 -0.67
CA ALA A 11 -24.43 -14.12 -1.43
C ALA A 11 -23.47 -13.27 -0.57
N GLY A 12 -22.18 -13.61 -0.57
CA GLY A 12 -21.15 -12.66 -0.15
C GLY A 12 -21.06 -11.57 -1.21
N VAL A 13 -21.40 -10.34 -0.85
CA VAL A 13 -21.33 -9.21 -1.79
C VAL A 13 -19.86 -8.99 -2.15
N ALA A 14 -19.50 -9.35 -3.38
CA ALA A 14 -18.19 -9.02 -3.94
C ALA A 14 -18.14 -7.50 -4.18
N PHE A 15 -17.39 -6.78 -3.35
CA PHE A 15 -17.20 -5.32 -3.45
C PHE A 15 -16.43 -4.90 -4.70
N VAL A 16 -15.66 -5.84 -5.21
CA VAL A 16 -14.77 -5.63 -6.34
C VAL A 16 -15.53 -6.02 -7.60
N HIS A 17 -15.77 -5.07 -8.49
CA HIS A 17 -16.56 -5.30 -9.69
C HIS A 17 -15.66 -5.80 -10.82
N LEU A 18 -16.11 -6.84 -11.52
CA LEU A 18 -15.46 -7.32 -12.73
C LEU A 18 -15.61 -6.26 -13.84
N ARG A 19 -14.52 -5.61 -14.21
CA ARG A 19 -14.47 -4.73 -15.39
C ARG A 19 -14.54 -5.56 -16.67
N ARG A 20 -14.92 -4.92 -17.79
CA ARG A 20 -15.00 -5.55 -19.13
C ARG A 20 -13.71 -6.24 -19.59
N ASP A 21 -12.56 -5.93 -18.99
CA ASP A 21 -11.26 -6.54 -19.25
C ASP A 21 -10.90 -7.71 -18.29
N GLY A 22 -11.84 -8.15 -17.45
CA GLY A 22 -11.67 -9.25 -16.50
C GLY A 22 -10.99 -8.86 -15.18
N LYS A 23 -10.69 -7.57 -14.95
CA LYS A 23 -10.08 -7.10 -13.70
C LYS A 23 -11.13 -6.80 -12.64
N MET A 24 -10.92 -7.32 -11.45
CA MET A 24 -11.70 -6.93 -10.27
C MET A 24 -11.11 -5.62 -9.71
N GLU A 25 -11.87 -4.51 -9.74
CA GLU A 25 -11.53 -3.23 -9.08
C GLU A 25 -12.65 -2.70 -8.15
N GLY A 26 -12.28 -2.09 -7.02
CA GLY A 26 -13.18 -1.48 -6.05
C GLY A 26 -12.63 -0.17 -5.46
N ALA A 27 -13.50 0.80 -5.20
CA ALA A 27 -13.14 2.05 -4.54
C ALA A 27 -12.87 1.81 -3.05
N VAL A 28 -11.79 2.40 -2.53
CA VAL A 28 -11.39 2.25 -1.13
C VAL A 28 -10.95 3.59 -0.56
N ARG A 29 -11.10 3.73 0.76
CA ARG A 29 -10.39 4.72 1.54
C ARG A 29 -9.11 4.10 2.09
N VAL A 30 -8.01 4.80 1.89
CA VAL A 30 -6.68 4.43 2.37
C VAL A 30 -6.29 5.40 3.48
N THR A 31 -5.96 4.87 4.66
CA THR A 31 -5.32 5.65 5.72
C THR A 31 -3.91 5.14 5.93
N VAL A 32 -2.95 6.04 5.90
CA VAL A 32 -1.53 5.76 6.11
C VAL A 32 -1.10 6.53 7.34
N TRP A 33 -0.61 5.81 8.35
CA TRP A 33 0.07 6.39 9.48
C TRP A 33 1.52 5.92 9.45
N SER A 34 2.46 6.84 9.66
CA SER A 34 3.87 6.48 9.77
C SER A 34 4.60 7.28 10.81
N ARG A 35 5.65 6.68 11.38
CA ARG A 35 6.59 7.35 12.27
C ARG A 35 8.01 7.11 11.80
N GLN A 36 8.73 8.21 11.60
CA GLN A 36 10.15 8.23 11.29
C GLN A 36 10.93 8.61 12.53
N ARG A 37 11.94 7.81 12.86
CA ARG A 37 12.93 8.13 13.91
C ARG A 37 14.31 8.22 13.29
N GLN A 38 14.90 9.41 13.35
CA GLN A 38 16.25 9.68 12.85
C GLN A 38 17.33 9.22 13.85
N LYS A 39 18.59 9.17 13.39
CA LYS A 39 19.74 8.78 14.24
C LYS A 39 19.97 9.74 15.40
N ASN A 40 19.70 11.03 15.22
CA ASN A 40 19.79 12.07 16.26
C ASN A 40 18.70 11.96 17.33
N GLY A 41 17.75 11.01 17.20
CA GLY A 41 16.65 10.80 18.14
C GLY A 41 15.36 11.54 17.79
N GLU A 42 15.39 12.44 16.80
CA GLU A 42 14.23 13.18 16.31
C GLU A 42 13.16 12.22 15.79
N ARG A 43 11.89 12.55 16.06
CA ARG A 43 10.73 11.76 15.68
C ARG A 43 9.74 12.62 14.92
N GLN A 44 9.34 12.16 13.75
CA GLN A 44 8.30 12.77 12.93
C GLN A 44 7.20 11.74 12.69
N THR A 45 5.95 12.18 12.75
CA THR A 45 4.78 11.35 12.50
C THR A 45 4.00 11.95 11.34
N PHE A 46 3.54 11.11 10.43
CA PHE A 46 2.77 11.50 9.26
C PHE A 46 1.46 10.72 9.23
N GLN A 47 0.40 11.39 8.80
CA GLN A 47 -0.90 10.78 8.58
C GLN A 47 -1.48 11.26 7.26
N THR A 48 -1.96 10.34 6.46
CA THR A 48 -2.60 10.60 5.17
C THR A 48 -3.91 9.82 5.13
N GLU A 49 -4.98 10.47 4.65
CA GLU A 49 -6.23 9.83 4.28
C GLU A 49 -6.53 10.20 2.83
N ALA A 50 -6.81 9.21 2.00
CA ALA A 50 -7.09 9.42 0.59
C ALA A 50 -8.09 8.39 0.07
N GLU A 51 -8.88 8.79 -0.92
CA GLU A 51 -9.61 7.84 -1.75
C GLU A 51 -8.65 7.19 -2.76
N GLY A 52 -8.88 5.91 -3.02
CA GLY A 52 -8.06 5.11 -3.88
C GLY A 52 -8.82 3.93 -4.45
N LYS A 53 -8.05 3.00 -4.99
CA LYS A 53 -8.54 1.80 -5.66
C LYS A 53 -7.82 0.59 -5.11
N LEU A 54 -8.59 -0.47 -4.89
CA LEU A 54 -8.07 -1.80 -4.67
C LEU A 54 -8.42 -2.66 -5.90
N TYR A 55 -7.44 -3.38 -6.42
CA TYR A 55 -7.67 -4.31 -7.51
C TYR A 55 -6.74 -5.51 -7.45
N VAL A 56 -7.15 -6.61 -8.09
CA VAL A 56 -6.36 -7.83 -8.21
C VAL A 56 -5.87 -8.01 -9.65
N LYS A 57 -4.60 -8.35 -9.80
CA LYS A 57 -4.01 -8.74 -11.09
C LYS A 57 -3.05 -9.91 -10.87
N GLY A 58 -3.39 -11.07 -11.43
CA GLY A 58 -2.68 -12.32 -11.14
C GLY A 58 -2.78 -12.65 -9.65
N GLU A 59 -1.65 -12.98 -9.03
CA GLU A 59 -1.56 -13.29 -7.59
C GLU A 59 -1.30 -12.05 -6.71
N SER A 60 -1.39 -10.85 -7.29
CA SER A 60 -1.03 -9.60 -6.61
C SER A 60 -2.27 -8.75 -6.33
N ILE A 61 -2.34 -8.22 -5.12
CA ILE A 61 -3.27 -7.16 -4.73
C ILE A 61 -2.56 -5.83 -4.90
N TYR A 62 -3.27 -4.86 -5.46
CA TYR A 62 -2.78 -3.50 -5.65
C TYR A 62 -3.70 -2.52 -4.93
N ILE A 63 -3.11 -1.64 -4.14
CA ILE A 63 -3.79 -0.50 -3.53
C ILE A 63 -3.13 0.76 -4.09
N SER A 64 -3.90 1.57 -4.83
CA SER A 64 -3.39 2.80 -5.44
C SER A 64 -4.20 4.00 -5.03
N TYR A 65 -3.53 5.09 -4.65
CA TYR A 65 -4.16 6.37 -4.31
C TYR A 65 -3.24 7.51 -4.75
N ARG A 66 -3.82 8.71 -4.92
CA ARG A 66 -3.03 9.92 -5.20
C ARG A 66 -2.72 10.60 -3.88
N GLU A 67 -1.45 10.96 -3.68
CA GLU A 67 -1.05 11.77 -2.53
C GLU A 67 -1.67 13.19 -2.66
N SER A 68 -1.90 13.85 -1.54
CA SER A 68 -2.31 15.26 -1.51
C SER A 68 -1.09 16.18 -1.50
N ASP A 69 -1.26 17.42 -1.94
CA ASP A 69 -0.23 18.45 -1.84
C ASP A 69 0.19 18.68 -0.37
N GLU A 70 -0.76 18.55 0.57
CA GLU A 70 -0.54 18.64 2.01
C GLU A 70 0.43 17.59 2.55
N ALA A 71 0.50 16.42 1.91
CA ALA A 71 1.47 15.38 2.24
C ALA A 71 2.90 15.71 1.74
N GLY A 72 3.07 16.81 1.00
CA GLY A 72 4.35 17.26 0.45
C GLY A 72 4.88 16.40 -0.70
N LEU A 73 4.01 15.57 -1.29
CA LEU A 73 4.35 14.66 -2.38
C LEU A 73 3.63 15.00 -3.69
N GLY A 74 2.90 16.12 -3.72
CA GLY A 74 2.26 16.68 -4.89
C GLY A 74 1.32 15.69 -5.59
N SER A 75 1.33 15.72 -6.93
CA SER A 75 0.49 14.87 -7.78
C SER A 75 0.91 13.39 -7.84
N THR A 76 1.75 12.91 -6.92
CA THR A 76 2.32 11.55 -6.95
C THR A 76 1.25 10.47 -6.81
N LEU A 77 1.28 9.50 -7.73
CA LEU A 77 0.51 8.26 -7.63
C LEU A 77 1.29 7.26 -6.78
N THR A 78 0.75 6.91 -5.62
CA THR A 78 1.31 5.86 -4.75
C THR A 78 0.58 4.55 -5.00
N THR A 79 1.33 3.48 -5.27
CA THR A 79 0.81 2.11 -5.43
C THR A 79 1.54 1.16 -4.50
N MET A 80 0.80 0.46 -3.64
CA MET A 80 1.27 -0.66 -2.85
C MET A 80 0.87 -1.95 -3.55
N ARG A 81 1.85 -2.73 -3.98
CA ARG A 81 1.65 -4.09 -4.50
C ARG A 81 1.97 -5.09 -3.40
N VAL A 82 1.03 -5.98 -3.11
CA VAL A 82 1.20 -7.09 -2.17
C VAL A 82 1.14 -8.40 -2.95
N GLN A 83 2.18 -9.22 -2.84
CA GLN A 83 2.24 -10.56 -3.41
C GLN A 83 2.94 -11.51 -2.43
N GLY A 84 2.24 -12.56 -2.00
CA GLY A 84 2.77 -13.50 -1.01
C GLY A 84 3.20 -12.79 0.28
N GLN A 85 4.50 -12.84 0.60
CA GLN A 85 5.08 -12.22 1.80
C GLN A 85 5.85 -10.91 1.51
N GLU A 86 5.69 -10.36 0.31
CA GLU A 86 6.36 -9.14 -0.15
C GLU A 86 5.35 -7.99 -0.31
N MET A 87 5.77 -6.79 0.09
CA MET A 87 5.14 -5.54 -0.31
C MET A 87 6.13 -4.70 -1.13
N THR A 88 5.72 -4.25 -2.31
CA THR A 88 6.43 -3.22 -3.06
C THR A 88 5.65 -1.91 -3.01
N LEU A 89 6.29 -0.84 -2.54
CA LEU A 89 5.80 0.54 -2.63
C LEU A 89 6.36 1.20 -3.88
N ILE A 90 5.49 1.70 -4.73
CA ILE A 90 5.81 2.34 -6.01
C ILE A 90 5.23 3.75 -5.97
N ARG A 91 6.05 4.75 -6.28
CA ARG A 91 5.61 6.13 -6.50
C ARG A 91 5.97 6.57 -7.91
N GLN A 92 5.04 7.26 -8.56
CA GLN A 92 5.19 7.77 -9.92
C GLN A 92 4.67 9.20 -9.98
N GLY A 93 5.39 10.09 -10.67
CA GLY A 93 5.10 11.52 -10.76
C GLY A 93 6.31 12.34 -10.35
N GLU A 94 6.08 13.39 -9.56
CA GLU A 94 7.12 14.29 -9.04
C GLU A 94 8.21 13.57 -8.25
N THR A 95 7.83 12.52 -7.52
CA THR A 95 8.77 11.55 -6.94
C THR A 95 8.58 10.21 -7.62
N THR A 96 9.68 9.64 -8.13
CA THR A 96 9.67 8.27 -8.66
C THR A 96 10.43 7.35 -7.71
N MET A 97 9.77 6.35 -7.16
CA MET A 97 10.37 5.46 -6.17
C MET A 97 9.91 4.01 -6.37
N ARG A 98 10.82 3.07 -6.12
CA ARG A 98 10.48 1.66 -5.91
C ARG A 98 11.17 1.14 -4.66
N GLN A 99 10.38 0.76 -3.67
CA GLN A 99 10.86 0.21 -2.40
C GLN A 99 10.23 -1.16 -2.17
N VAL A 100 11.05 -2.16 -1.81
CA VAL A 100 10.58 -3.53 -1.53
C VAL A 100 10.75 -3.83 -0.05
N LEU A 101 9.74 -4.40 0.57
CA LEU A 101 9.77 -4.85 1.95
C LEU A 101 9.55 -6.37 1.98
N VAL A 102 10.53 -7.08 2.53
CA VAL A 102 10.46 -8.52 2.82
C VAL A 102 10.97 -8.75 4.23
N LYS A 103 10.16 -9.36 5.10
CA LYS A 103 10.52 -9.60 6.51
C LYS A 103 11.84 -10.35 6.62
N GLY A 104 12.75 -9.85 7.45
CA GLY A 104 14.06 -10.45 7.74
C GLY A 104 15.13 -10.14 6.69
N GLN A 105 14.78 -9.52 5.57
CA GLN A 105 15.70 -9.29 4.45
C GLN A 105 16.07 -7.81 4.29
N GLU A 106 17.24 -7.59 3.70
CA GLU A 106 17.64 -6.29 3.16
C GLU A 106 17.30 -6.24 1.67
N GLN A 107 16.70 -5.15 1.23
CA GLN A 107 16.29 -4.93 -0.15
C GLN A 107 16.80 -3.57 -0.63
N ARG A 108 17.32 -3.55 -1.86
CA ARG A 108 17.70 -2.34 -2.58
C ARG A 108 16.53 -1.84 -3.42
N GLY A 109 16.32 -0.54 -3.43
CA GLY A 109 15.30 0.15 -4.18
C GLY A 109 15.85 1.36 -4.91
N SER A 110 14.96 2.14 -5.51
CA SER A 110 15.29 3.39 -6.17
C SER A 110 14.46 4.53 -5.59
N TYR A 111 15.07 5.71 -5.49
CA TYR A 111 14.39 6.94 -5.12
C TYR A 111 14.94 8.07 -6.00
N ASN A 112 14.15 8.50 -6.97
CA ASN A 112 14.52 9.51 -7.94
C ASN A 112 13.71 10.77 -7.69
N THR A 113 14.43 11.88 -7.55
CA THR A 113 13.87 13.23 -7.46
C THR A 113 14.32 14.04 -8.68
N PRO A 114 13.73 15.23 -8.92
CA PRO A 114 14.24 16.15 -9.95
C PRO A 114 15.72 16.55 -9.75
N TYR A 115 16.24 16.45 -8.52
CA TYR A 115 17.63 16.78 -8.18
C TYR A 115 18.61 15.62 -8.37
N GLY A 116 18.11 14.43 -8.71
CA GLY A 116 18.92 13.24 -8.98
C GLY A 116 18.43 11.97 -8.28
N PRO A 117 19.07 10.83 -8.62
CA PRO A 117 18.79 9.54 -8.01
C PRO A 117 19.49 9.40 -6.66
N PHE A 118 18.82 8.73 -5.73
CA PHE A 118 19.36 8.34 -4.43
C PHE A 118 19.25 6.82 -4.25
N GLU A 119 20.30 6.24 -3.67
CA GLU A 119 20.26 4.85 -3.23
C GLU A 119 19.29 4.70 -2.06
N LEU A 120 18.34 3.78 -2.21
CA LEU A 120 17.39 3.40 -1.17
C LEU A 120 17.69 1.95 -0.74
N VAL A 121 17.97 1.75 0.54
CA VAL A 121 18.16 0.41 1.12
C VAL A 121 17.24 0.25 2.32
N THR A 122 16.55 -0.87 2.40
CA THR A 122 15.60 -1.15 3.49
C THR A 122 15.87 -2.51 4.11
N ARG A 123 15.95 -2.55 5.45
CA ARG A 123 16.02 -3.81 6.20
C ARG A 123 14.76 -3.96 7.06
N THR A 124 13.91 -4.90 6.69
CA THR A 124 12.56 -5.03 7.27
C THR A 124 12.55 -5.99 8.45
N SER A 125 12.27 -5.45 9.64
CA SER A 125 12.18 -6.23 10.88
C SER A 125 10.79 -6.83 11.12
N LYS A 126 9.74 -6.13 10.69
CA LYS A 126 8.35 -6.57 10.75
C LYS A 126 7.67 -6.26 9.43
N LEU A 127 6.90 -7.23 8.94
CA LEU A 127 5.94 -7.05 7.86
C LEU A 127 4.75 -7.97 8.15
N VAL A 128 3.57 -7.40 8.27
CA VAL A 128 2.29 -8.11 8.45
C VAL A 128 1.37 -7.63 7.33
N LEU A 129 0.91 -8.57 6.51
CA LEU A 129 0.13 -8.31 5.31
C LEU A 129 -1.23 -8.99 5.45
N ASN A 130 -2.17 -8.30 6.08
CA ASN A 130 -3.54 -8.77 6.27
C ASN A 130 -4.46 -7.99 5.33
N VAL A 131 -4.28 -8.15 4.02
CA VAL A 131 -5.06 -7.45 2.99
C VAL A 131 -5.58 -8.45 1.96
N ASN A 132 -6.83 -8.27 1.56
CA ASN A 132 -7.51 -9.07 0.54
C ASN A 132 -8.37 -8.16 -0.35
N GLU A 133 -9.25 -8.74 -1.14
CA GLU A 133 -10.15 -8.03 -2.06
C GLU A 133 -11.16 -7.13 -1.34
N GLN A 134 -11.37 -7.34 -0.04
CA GLN A 134 -12.28 -6.58 0.81
C GLN A 134 -11.54 -5.54 1.66
N GLY A 135 -10.27 -5.25 1.34
CA GLY A 135 -9.44 -4.32 2.10
C GLY A 135 -8.63 -5.03 3.18
N GLY A 136 -8.33 -4.31 4.27
CA GLY A 136 -7.57 -4.85 5.40
C GLY A 136 -6.48 -3.91 5.90
N ARG A 137 -5.40 -4.49 6.41
CA ARG A 137 -4.35 -3.77 7.13
C ARG A 137 -2.95 -4.29 6.80
N ILE A 138 -2.02 -3.36 6.62
CA ILE A 138 -0.60 -3.62 6.44
C ILE A 138 0.17 -2.95 7.57
N GLU A 139 1.12 -3.67 8.16
CA GLU A 139 2.05 -3.12 9.14
C GLU A 139 3.49 -3.43 8.76
N ALA A 140 4.36 -2.43 8.81
CA ALA A 140 5.78 -2.62 8.58
C ALA A 140 6.63 -1.86 9.60
N VAL A 141 7.76 -2.47 10.00
CA VAL A 141 8.82 -1.80 10.75
C VAL A 141 10.15 -2.11 10.06
N TYR A 142 10.85 -1.09 9.60
CA TYR A 142 12.08 -1.26 8.82
C TYR A 142 13.07 -0.14 9.12
N ASN A 143 14.35 -0.43 8.92
CA ASN A 143 15.37 0.61 8.85
C ASN A 143 15.52 1.02 7.40
N LEU A 144 15.41 2.31 7.12
CA LEU A 144 15.63 2.94 5.83
C LEU A 144 17.02 3.56 5.82
N ARG A 145 17.73 3.37 4.72
CA ARG A 145 18.91 4.17 4.36
C ARG A 145 18.61 4.87 3.05
N LEU A 146 18.67 6.20 3.07
CA LEU A 146 18.39 7.03 1.92
C LEU A 146 19.42 8.17 1.91
N ALA A 147 20.11 8.37 0.79
CA ALA A 147 21.14 9.42 0.66
C ALA A 147 22.21 9.37 1.78
N GLY A 148 22.58 8.18 2.24
CA GLY A 148 23.55 7.98 3.34
C GLY A 148 22.95 8.09 4.75
N GLU A 149 21.77 8.70 4.89
CA GLU A 149 21.09 8.87 6.17
C GLU A 149 20.31 7.63 6.58
N LYS A 150 20.31 7.32 7.88
CA LYS A 150 19.61 6.17 8.45
C LYS A 150 18.44 6.60 9.32
N SER A 151 17.27 6.03 9.08
CA SER A 151 16.08 6.21 9.90
C SER A 151 15.38 4.88 10.18
N ARG A 152 14.67 4.81 11.31
CA ARG A 152 13.74 3.72 11.61
C ARG A 152 12.33 4.17 11.25
N MET A 153 11.66 3.38 10.45
CA MET A 153 10.30 3.63 9.98
C MET A 153 9.34 2.64 10.61
N GLU A 154 8.21 3.15 11.07
CA GLU A 154 7.02 2.38 11.43
C GLU A 154 5.89 2.83 10.50
N LEU A 155 5.18 1.87 9.90
CA LEU A 155 4.14 2.12 8.91
C LEU A 155 2.92 1.26 9.25
N VAL A 156 1.75 1.89 9.26
CA VAL A 156 0.45 1.23 9.34
C VAL A 156 -0.41 1.77 8.21
N VAL A 157 -0.97 0.87 7.40
CA VAL A 157 -1.90 1.22 6.33
C VAL A 157 -3.20 0.48 6.58
N ASN A 158 -4.32 1.19 6.62
CA ASN A 158 -5.64 0.57 6.58
C ASN A 158 -6.30 0.86 5.23
N VAL A 159 -6.98 -0.14 4.70
CA VAL A 159 -7.69 -0.09 3.43
C VAL A 159 -9.12 -0.51 3.69
N THR A 160 -10.05 0.42 3.53
CA THR A 160 -11.47 0.22 3.83
C THR A 160 -12.29 0.40 2.55
N PRO A 161 -13.12 -0.56 2.14
CA PRO A 161 -14.03 -0.38 1.01
C PRO A 161 -14.94 0.84 1.19
N LEU A 162 -15.10 1.61 0.11
CA LEU A 162 -16.13 2.64 0.03
C LEU A 162 -17.38 1.97 -0.54
N VAL A 163 -18.38 1.77 0.32
CA VAL A 163 -19.70 1.28 -0.10
C VAL A 163 -20.48 2.49 -0.63
N PRO A 164 -20.99 2.48 -1.87
CA PRO A 164 -21.95 3.49 -2.30
C PRO A 164 -23.16 3.46 -1.36
N ALA A 165 -23.57 4.64 -0.88
CA ALA A 165 -24.77 4.79 -0.06
C ALA A 165 -26.03 4.33 -0.80
#